data_AF-K1Z6T7-F1
#
_entry.id   AF-K1Z6T7-F1
#
_cell.length_a   1.000
_cell.length_b   1.000
_cell.length_c   1.000
_cell.angle_alpha   90.00
_cell.angle_beta   90.00
_cell.angle_gamma   90.00
#
_symmetry.space_group_name_H-M   'P 1'
#
loop_
_entity.id
_entity.type
_entity.pdbx_description
1 polymer ?
#
loop_
_entity_poly.entity_id
_entity_poly.type
_entity_poly.pdbx_seq_one_letter_code
_entity_poly.pdbx_strand_id
1 'polypeptide(L)'
;MAAPIVYRWDDGNAPVARGERRSLCDILYACLVTGYGTKPGAGWTREFVNATFDKAAFRNNPATGTGFYLQVDGLGGVNAYQPKVQAFETMTSESDGLFPFNNATLQTVDTSNAAGTAARPWILIADDRFFYFWCWNAITTAPTVSQYVASGLAFGDINPFRSNDQFACALSGSTYGIAGFLASSSGSAGGTYSFKFPRKSSGVLGSGYASSLVRGGGPGSDGVVGAAGPPYDATLPMLITRPCVNEGAANTLRGFVPGLFYSCYYPVPFTQLQTLTFEGRSFMFLCVYGEGGNICRYLISLDDWRV
;
A
#
# COMPACT_ATOMS: atom_id res chain seq x y z
N MET A 1 -17.25 -7.13 -8.53
CA MET A 1 -15.90 -7.68 -8.75
C MET A 1 -15.57 -8.60 -7.58
N ALA A 2 -14.44 -9.32 -7.61
CA ALA A 2 -14.09 -10.22 -6.52
C ALA A 2 -13.61 -9.43 -5.29
N ALA A 3 -13.88 -9.96 -4.10
CA ALA A 3 -13.26 -9.50 -2.87
C ALA A 3 -11.72 -9.61 -2.97
N PRO A 4 -10.96 -8.72 -2.30
CA PRO A 4 -9.51 -8.82 -2.27
C PRO A 4 -9.07 -10.12 -1.59
N ILE A 5 -7.90 -10.61 -1.98
CA ILE A 5 -7.26 -11.76 -1.34
C ILE A 5 -6.30 -11.25 -0.28
N VAL A 6 -6.39 -11.83 0.92
CA VAL A 6 -5.45 -11.58 2.02
C VAL A 6 -4.38 -12.66 2.01
N TYR A 7 -3.12 -12.26 1.89
CA TYR A 7 -1.92 -13.10 1.97
C TYR A 7 -1.12 -12.72 3.22
N ARG A 8 -0.65 -13.71 3.97
CA ARG A 8 0.04 -13.50 5.25
C ARG A 8 1.24 -14.43 5.39
N TRP A 9 2.20 -13.95 6.16
CA TRP A 9 3.42 -14.68 6.53
C TRP A 9 3.17 -16.03 7.22
N ASP A 10 2.03 -16.21 7.89
CA ASP A 10 1.66 -17.42 8.62
C ASP A 10 0.73 -18.36 7.83
N ASP A 11 0.46 -18.06 6.56
CA ASP A 11 -0.24 -18.99 5.68
C ASP A 11 0.65 -20.20 5.32
N GLY A 12 0.02 -21.34 5.04
CA GLY A 12 0.73 -22.52 4.53
C GLY A 12 1.43 -22.23 3.19
N ASN A 13 2.74 -22.50 3.13
CA ASN A 13 3.62 -22.23 1.98
C ASN A 13 3.79 -20.75 1.62
N ALA A 14 3.56 -19.84 2.57
CA ALA A 14 3.82 -18.42 2.38
C ALA A 14 5.30 -18.16 2.02
N PRO A 15 5.59 -17.23 1.10
CA PRO A 15 6.96 -16.77 0.87
C PRO A 15 7.52 -16.06 2.11
N VAL A 16 8.82 -16.19 2.32
CA VAL A 16 9.50 -15.63 3.50
C VAL A 16 9.99 -14.21 3.21
N ALA A 17 9.50 -13.21 3.95
CA ALA A 17 10.17 -11.91 4.03
C ALA A 17 11.47 -12.05 4.82
N ARG A 18 12.58 -11.61 4.23
CA ARG A 18 13.94 -11.78 4.78
C ARG A 18 14.88 -10.73 4.23
N GLY A 19 16.10 -10.69 4.76
CA GLY A 19 17.11 -9.72 4.39
C GLY A 19 17.89 -10.08 3.13
N GLU A 20 17.20 -10.46 2.06
CA GLU A 20 17.77 -10.83 0.76
C GLU A 20 17.20 -9.94 -0.36
N ARG A 21 18.00 -9.67 -1.38
CA ARG A 21 17.65 -8.77 -2.51
C ARG A 21 16.38 -9.18 -3.24
N ARG A 22 16.15 -10.49 -3.37
CA ARG A 22 14.96 -11.07 -4.01
C ARG A 22 13.71 -11.10 -3.14
N SER A 23 13.79 -10.75 -1.86
CA SER A 23 12.72 -11.02 -0.89
C SER A 23 11.39 -10.39 -1.29
N LEU A 24 11.38 -9.15 -1.77
CA LEU A 24 10.14 -8.50 -2.20
C LEU A 24 9.61 -9.10 -3.51
N CYS A 25 10.50 -9.39 -4.47
CA CYS A 25 10.13 -10.06 -5.72
C CYS A 25 9.47 -11.42 -5.47
N ASP A 26 10.03 -12.24 -4.57
CA ASP A 26 9.47 -13.54 -4.19
C ASP A 26 8.05 -13.40 -3.63
N ILE A 27 7.83 -12.42 -2.73
CA ILE A 27 6.52 -12.18 -2.12
C ILE A 27 5.51 -11.70 -3.17
N LEU A 28 5.85 -10.68 -3.96
CA LEU A 28 4.93 -10.12 -4.95
C LEU A 28 4.59 -11.13 -6.05
N TYR A 29 5.55 -11.95 -6.49
CA TYR A 29 5.25 -12.98 -7.49
C TYR A 29 4.34 -14.07 -6.96
N ALA A 30 4.60 -14.56 -5.74
CA ALA A 30 3.74 -15.55 -5.11
C ALA A 30 2.33 -15.00 -4.84
N CYS A 31 2.19 -13.78 -4.33
CA CYS A 31 0.87 -13.22 -3.99
C CYS A 31 0.11 -12.70 -5.21
N LEU A 32 0.77 -11.96 -6.10
CA LEU A 32 0.08 -11.25 -7.18
C LEU A 32 -0.07 -12.10 -8.45
N VAL A 33 0.86 -13.03 -8.72
CA VAL A 33 0.94 -13.75 -10.00
C VAL A 33 0.56 -15.22 -9.87
N THR A 34 1.34 -16.01 -9.12
CA THR A 34 1.19 -17.48 -9.15
C THR A 34 0.22 -18.02 -8.10
N GLY A 35 0.06 -17.32 -6.98
CA GLY A 35 -0.48 -17.91 -5.77
C GLY A 35 0.56 -18.77 -5.04
N TYR A 36 0.17 -19.29 -3.88
CA TYR A 36 0.91 -20.28 -3.10
C TYR A 36 -0.04 -21.09 -2.23
N GLY A 37 0.32 -22.36 -1.96
CA GLY A 37 -0.56 -23.27 -1.23
C GLY A 37 -1.91 -23.40 -1.91
N THR A 38 -2.98 -23.01 -1.22
CA THR A 38 -4.36 -22.97 -1.76
C THR A 38 -4.81 -21.58 -2.19
N LYS A 39 -4.01 -20.53 -1.95
CA LYS A 39 -4.36 -19.16 -2.33
C LYS A 39 -3.95 -18.91 -3.77
N PRO A 40 -4.88 -18.51 -4.66
CA PRO A 40 -4.53 -18.16 -6.03
C PRO A 40 -3.74 -16.83 -6.06
N GLY A 41 -3.12 -16.51 -7.19
CA GLY A 41 -2.56 -15.17 -7.41
C GLY A 41 -3.67 -14.13 -7.56
N ALA A 42 -3.37 -12.87 -7.23
CA ALA A 42 -4.34 -11.77 -7.29
C ALA A 42 -4.75 -11.34 -8.70
N GLY A 43 -4.18 -11.93 -9.76
CA GLY A 43 -4.54 -11.64 -11.16
C GLY A 43 -3.60 -10.66 -11.87
N TRP A 44 -2.40 -10.46 -11.33
CA TRP A 44 -1.36 -9.64 -11.94
C TRP A 44 -0.43 -10.49 -12.81
N THR A 45 0.45 -9.83 -13.56
CA THR A 45 1.49 -10.49 -14.35
C THR A 45 2.89 -10.01 -13.97
N ARG A 46 3.90 -10.85 -14.23
CA ARG A 46 5.32 -10.48 -14.16
C ARG A 46 5.89 -10.51 -15.58
N GLU A 47 5.96 -9.35 -16.23
CA GLU A 47 6.33 -9.27 -17.65
C GLU A 47 7.85 -9.26 -17.87
N PHE A 48 8.59 -8.59 -16.99
CA PHE A 48 10.04 -8.48 -17.10
C PHE A 48 10.71 -8.95 -15.82
N VAL A 49 11.80 -9.71 -15.96
CA VAL A 49 12.53 -10.28 -14.83
C VAL A 49 13.96 -10.60 -15.21
N ASN A 50 14.91 -10.30 -14.32
CA ASN A 50 16.30 -10.71 -14.52
C ASN A 50 16.55 -12.17 -14.08
N ALA A 51 17.72 -12.71 -14.45
CA ALA A 51 18.06 -14.11 -14.17
C ALA A 51 18.14 -14.45 -12.67
N THR A 52 18.50 -13.49 -11.82
CA THR A 52 18.65 -13.65 -10.35
C THR A 52 17.35 -13.41 -9.59
N PHE A 53 16.30 -12.95 -10.28
CA PHE A 53 14.99 -12.60 -9.74
C PHE A 53 15.01 -11.54 -8.61
N ASP A 54 16.09 -10.77 -8.49
CA ASP A 54 16.16 -9.60 -7.62
C ASP A 54 15.76 -8.31 -8.33
N LYS A 55 15.42 -8.37 -9.63
CA LYS A 55 14.80 -7.28 -10.37
C LYS A 55 13.65 -7.78 -11.24
N ALA A 56 12.46 -7.22 -11.06
CA ALA A 56 11.26 -7.63 -11.78
C ALA A 56 10.25 -6.49 -11.95
N ALA A 57 9.45 -6.55 -13.01
CA ALA A 57 8.33 -5.65 -13.26
C ALA A 57 7.01 -6.42 -13.14
N PHE A 58 6.13 -5.95 -12.25
CA PHE A 58 4.79 -6.46 -12.04
C PHE A 58 3.77 -5.51 -12.65
N ARG A 59 2.79 -6.05 -13.37
CA ARG A 59 1.78 -5.28 -14.08
C ARG A 59 0.39 -5.63 -13.56
N ASN A 60 -0.40 -4.63 -13.21
CA ASN A 60 -1.81 -4.85 -12.85
C ASN A 60 -2.60 -5.28 -14.09
N ASN A 61 -3.78 -5.86 -13.90
CA ASN A 61 -4.54 -6.46 -14.98
C ASN A 61 -4.97 -5.38 -16.01
N PRO A 62 -4.49 -5.38 -17.27
CA PRO A 62 -4.83 -4.35 -18.25
C PRO A 62 -6.27 -4.44 -18.77
N ALA A 63 -6.96 -5.57 -18.53
CA ALA A 63 -8.37 -5.73 -18.92
C ALA A 63 -9.33 -5.03 -17.95
N THR A 64 -8.90 -4.83 -16.71
CA THR A 64 -9.72 -4.28 -15.63
C THR A 64 -9.14 -2.99 -15.05
N GLY A 65 -7.82 -2.80 -15.13
CA GLY A 65 -7.08 -1.63 -14.67
C GLY A 65 -6.25 -0.95 -15.75
N THR A 66 -5.32 -0.07 -15.34
CA THR A 66 -4.47 0.74 -16.22
C THR A 66 -3.41 -0.08 -16.97
N GLY A 67 -3.03 -1.25 -16.47
CA GLY A 67 -1.93 -2.03 -17.04
C GLY A 67 -0.57 -1.37 -16.83
N PHE A 68 -0.39 -0.55 -15.79
CA PHE A 68 0.87 0.10 -15.47
C PHE A 68 1.78 -0.81 -14.64
N TYR A 69 3.06 -0.44 -14.57
CA TYR A 69 4.13 -1.30 -14.09
C TYR A 69 4.69 -0.82 -12.76
N LEU A 70 4.89 -1.77 -11.85
CA LEU A 70 5.74 -1.63 -10.67
C LEU A 70 7.03 -2.42 -10.88
N GLN A 71 8.14 -1.71 -11.00
CA GLN A 71 9.47 -2.28 -10.93
C GLN A 71 9.93 -2.40 -9.48
N VAL A 72 10.46 -3.57 -9.13
CA VAL A 72 11.23 -3.83 -7.92
C VAL A 72 12.68 -4.07 -8.33
N ASP A 73 13.61 -3.38 -7.67
CA ASP A 73 15.06 -3.52 -7.87
C ASP A 73 15.76 -3.72 -6.52
N GLY A 74 16.08 -4.98 -6.22
CA GLY A 74 16.80 -5.41 -5.02
C GLY A 74 18.27 -4.97 -4.96
N LEU A 75 18.83 -4.46 -6.07
CA LEU A 75 20.14 -3.82 -6.12
C LEU A 75 20.06 -2.29 -6.03
N GLY A 76 18.87 -1.72 -6.24
CA GLY A 76 18.66 -0.28 -6.29
C GLY A 76 18.67 0.43 -4.94
N GLY A 77 18.68 -0.31 -3.83
CA GLY A 77 18.79 0.24 -2.48
C GLY A 77 20.20 0.12 -1.89
N VAL A 78 20.43 0.79 -0.75
CA VAL A 78 21.73 0.73 -0.04
C VAL A 78 21.98 -0.67 0.52
N ASN A 79 20.92 -1.34 0.98
CA ASN A 79 21.00 -2.62 1.66
C ASN A 79 20.24 -3.71 0.91
N ALA A 80 20.69 -4.96 1.04
CA ALA A 80 20.05 -6.12 0.41
C ALA A 80 18.59 -6.35 0.86
N TYR A 81 18.19 -5.81 2.01
CA TYR A 81 16.84 -5.92 2.55
C TYR A 81 15.94 -4.73 2.22
N GLN A 82 16.42 -3.79 1.40
CA GLN A 82 15.77 -2.52 1.11
C GLN A 82 15.65 -2.31 -0.41
N PRO A 83 14.92 -3.17 -1.14
CA PRO A 83 14.69 -3.00 -2.57
C PRO A 83 14.11 -1.62 -2.89
N LYS A 84 14.58 -1.05 -4.00
CA LYS A 84 14.00 0.14 -4.62
C LYS A 84 12.72 -0.25 -5.35
N VAL A 85 11.70 0.59 -5.27
CA VAL A 85 10.47 0.49 -6.05
C VAL A 85 10.28 1.71 -6.94
N GLN A 86 9.83 1.48 -8.17
CA GLN A 86 9.56 2.52 -9.14
C GLN A 86 8.38 2.13 -10.03
N ALA A 87 7.52 3.09 -10.34
CA ALA A 87 6.37 2.85 -11.21
C ALA A 87 6.50 3.54 -12.56
N PHE A 88 5.95 2.94 -13.59
CA PHE A 88 6.02 3.38 -14.99
C PHE A 88 4.70 3.15 -15.73
N GLU A 89 4.39 4.01 -16.70
CA GLU A 89 3.24 3.79 -17.60
C GLU A 89 3.50 2.63 -18.55
N THR A 90 4.75 2.46 -18.98
CA THR A 90 5.16 1.36 -19.88
C THR A 90 6.60 0.97 -19.62
N MET A 91 6.94 -0.28 -19.90
CA MET A 91 8.30 -0.82 -19.83
C MET A 91 8.61 -1.70 -21.04
N THR A 92 9.87 -1.78 -21.43
CA THR A 92 10.36 -2.65 -22.52
C THR A 92 11.36 -3.70 -22.04
N SER A 93 11.88 -3.56 -20.83
CA SER A 93 12.73 -4.53 -20.13
C SER A 93 12.56 -4.35 -18.63
N GLU A 94 13.23 -5.19 -17.83
CA GLU A 94 13.23 -5.04 -16.38
C GLU A 94 13.96 -3.77 -15.92
N SER A 95 14.72 -3.11 -16.81
CA SER A 95 15.52 -1.90 -16.51
C SER A 95 15.07 -0.65 -17.29
N ASP A 96 14.29 -0.81 -18.36
CA ASP A 96 13.90 0.27 -19.27
C ASP A 96 12.41 0.57 -19.14
N GLY A 97 12.08 1.59 -18.34
CA GLY A 97 10.72 2.11 -18.19
C GLY A 97 10.58 3.54 -18.69
N LEU A 98 9.40 3.88 -19.23
CA LEU A 98 9.06 5.22 -19.71
C LEU A 98 7.96 5.84 -18.84
N PHE A 99 7.98 7.18 -18.76
CA PHE A 99 7.04 7.98 -17.96
C PHE A 99 6.99 7.53 -16.49
N PRO A 100 8.11 7.63 -15.75
CA PRO A 100 8.16 7.21 -14.36
C PRO A 100 7.26 8.08 -13.48
N PHE A 101 6.60 7.46 -12.50
CA PHE A 101 5.77 8.17 -11.53
C PHE A 101 6.64 8.91 -10.51
N ASN A 102 7.80 8.34 -10.18
CA ASN A 102 8.75 8.84 -9.18
C ASN A 102 10.10 9.16 -9.80
N ASN A 103 10.26 10.37 -10.34
CA ASN A 103 11.44 10.73 -11.15
C ASN A 103 12.67 11.21 -10.34
N ALA A 104 12.55 11.50 -9.03
CA ALA A 104 13.66 12.12 -8.26
C ALA A 104 13.94 11.50 -6.88
N THR A 105 13.05 10.71 -6.30
CA THR A 105 13.21 10.18 -4.94
C THR A 105 13.12 8.67 -4.94
N LEU A 106 14.18 8.02 -4.48
CA LEU A 106 14.22 6.59 -4.21
C LEU A 106 13.09 6.26 -3.24
N GLN A 107 12.14 5.43 -3.68
CA GLN A 107 11.24 4.74 -2.76
C GLN A 107 11.80 3.37 -2.50
N THR A 108 11.90 3.03 -1.23
CA THR A 108 12.37 1.73 -0.79
C THR A 108 11.36 1.10 0.13
N VAL A 109 11.42 -0.22 0.20
CA VAL A 109 10.57 -1.04 1.07
C VAL A 109 11.49 -2.02 1.77
N ASP A 110 11.46 -2.04 3.10
CA ASP A 110 12.30 -2.92 3.89
C ASP A 110 11.59 -4.27 4.11
N THR A 111 12.22 -5.36 3.69
CA THR A 111 11.76 -6.72 3.98
C THR A 111 12.41 -7.31 5.23
N SER A 112 13.41 -6.62 5.80
CA SER A 112 14.10 -6.93 7.06
C SER A 112 14.83 -5.67 7.57
N ASN A 113 15.40 -5.71 8.77
CA ASN A 113 16.26 -4.64 9.33
C ASN A 113 17.75 -4.99 9.26
N ALA A 114 18.09 -6.15 8.70
CA ALA A 114 19.45 -6.65 8.53
C ALA A 114 19.49 -7.65 7.38
N ALA A 115 20.66 -7.79 6.75
CA ALA A 115 20.91 -8.82 5.77
C ALA A 115 20.89 -10.21 6.44
N GLY A 116 20.29 -11.20 5.78
CA GLY A 116 20.21 -12.57 6.30
C GLY A 116 18.87 -13.24 6.04
N THR A 117 18.70 -14.43 6.64
CA THR A 117 17.58 -15.33 6.36
C THR A 117 16.48 -15.30 7.42
N ALA A 118 16.60 -14.44 8.44
CA ALA A 118 15.62 -14.32 9.51
C ALA A 118 14.24 -13.94 8.93
N ALA A 119 13.25 -14.79 9.18
CA ALA A 119 11.89 -14.59 8.70
C ALA A 119 11.23 -13.41 9.40
N ARG A 120 10.58 -12.54 8.61
CA ARG A 120 9.85 -11.36 9.08
C ARG A 120 8.35 -11.53 8.83
N PRO A 121 7.48 -11.09 9.74
CA PRO A 121 6.06 -11.10 9.49
C PRO A 121 5.67 -10.01 8.50
N TRP A 122 4.71 -10.34 7.64
CA TRP A 122 4.20 -9.46 6.60
C TRP A 122 2.75 -9.80 6.25
N ILE A 123 2.05 -8.84 5.68
CA ILE A 123 0.71 -9.02 5.12
C ILE A 123 0.62 -8.30 3.78
N LEU A 124 -0.01 -8.94 2.81
CA LEU A 124 -0.36 -8.36 1.52
C LEU A 124 -1.85 -8.55 1.28
N ILE A 125 -2.56 -7.49 0.89
CA ILE A 125 -3.98 -7.55 0.54
C ILE A 125 -4.12 -6.99 -0.87
N ALA A 126 -4.72 -7.75 -1.79
CA ALA A 126 -4.75 -7.37 -3.20
C ALA A 126 -6.02 -7.80 -3.94
N ASP A 127 -6.43 -6.98 -4.91
CA ASP A 127 -7.25 -7.41 -6.04
C ASP A 127 -6.41 -7.38 -7.34
N ASP A 128 -7.03 -7.53 -8.50
CA ASP A 128 -6.35 -7.55 -9.80
C ASP A 128 -5.88 -6.17 -10.29
N ARG A 129 -6.17 -5.11 -9.54
CA ARG A 129 -5.90 -3.71 -9.92
C ARG A 129 -5.07 -2.95 -8.90
N PHE A 130 -5.09 -3.32 -7.61
CA PHE A 130 -4.44 -2.63 -6.49
C PHE A 130 -3.98 -3.61 -5.41
N PHE A 131 -2.90 -3.29 -4.71
CA PHE A 131 -2.50 -4.00 -3.49
C PHE A 131 -1.95 -3.08 -2.39
N TYR A 132 -1.99 -3.58 -1.17
CA TYR A 132 -1.25 -3.07 -0.02
C TYR A 132 -0.31 -4.14 0.52
N PHE A 133 0.88 -3.76 0.93
CA PHE A 133 1.87 -4.62 1.57
C PHE A 133 2.42 -3.92 2.82
N TRP A 134 2.56 -4.69 3.89
CA TRP A 134 3.29 -4.29 5.10
C TRP A 134 4.22 -5.40 5.55
N CYS A 135 5.43 -5.03 5.97
CA CYS A 135 6.41 -5.94 6.56
C CYS A 135 6.92 -5.38 7.88
N TRP A 136 6.72 -6.10 8.99
CA TRP A 136 7.32 -5.78 10.28
C TRP A 136 8.78 -6.20 10.29
N ASN A 137 9.59 -5.42 9.59
CA ASN A 137 10.98 -5.72 9.22
C ASN A 137 11.94 -5.89 10.41
N ALA A 138 11.58 -5.41 11.61
CA ALA A 138 12.42 -5.46 12.81
C ALA A 138 12.12 -6.64 13.77
N ILE A 139 11.03 -7.39 13.57
CA ILE A 139 10.62 -8.48 14.48
C ILE A 139 10.59 -9.83 13.76
N THR A 140 10.54 -10.94 14.51
CA THR A 140 10.46 -12.31 13.97
C THR A 140 9.25 -13.08 14.51
N THR A 141 8.37 -12.39 15.24
CA THR A 141 7.20 -12.94 15.92
C THR A 141 5.94 -12.25 15.41
N ALA A 142 4.77 -12.85 15.63
CA ALA A 142 3.49 -12.27 15.24
C ALA A 142 3.34 -10.81 15.71
N PRO A 143 2.94 -9.88 14.83
CA PRO A 143 2.83 -8.48 15.19
C PRO A 143 1.67 -8.24 16.16
N THR A 144 1.88 -7.37 17.14
CA THR A 144 0.92 -6.91 18.13
C THR A 144 0.64 -5.43 17.93
N VAL A 145 -0.35 -4.90 18.65
CA VAL A 145 -0.69 -3.47 18.59
C VAL A 145 0.39 -2.56 19.18
N SER A 146 1.44 -3.07 19.82
CA SER A 146 2.58 -2.28 20.29
C SER A 146 3.72 -2.20 19.27
N GLN A 147 3.62 -2.95 18.17
CA GLN A 147 4.65 -3.04 17.12
C GLN A 147 4.22 -2.24 15.89
N TYR A 148 4.48 -0.93 15.95
CA TYR A 148 4.03 0.02 14.92
C TYR A 148 4.97 0.10 13.70
N VAL A 149 6.22 -0.32 13.84
CA VAL A 149 7.22 -0.22 12.77
C VAL A 149 7.02 -1.36 11.78
N ALA A 150 6.43 -1.04 10.62
CA ALA A 150 6.33 -1.94 9.48
C ALA A 150 6.61 -1.16 8.20
N SER A 151 7.51 -1.61 7.33
CA SER A 151 7.67 -0.99 6.01
C SER A 151 6.44 -1.26 5.15
N GLY A 152 5.99 -0.25 4.39
CA GLY A 152 4.77 -0.30 3.60
C GLY A 152 4.98 -0.01 2.13
N LEU A 153 4.14 -0.63 1.30
CA LEU A 153 4.05 -0.43 -0.15
C LEU A 153 2.58 -0.52 -0.57
N ALA A 154 2.14 0.37 -1.44
CA ALA A 154 0.85 0.28 -2.10
C ALA A 154 1.01 0.69 -3.57
N PHE A 155 0.41 -0.08 -4.46
CA PHE A 155 0.48 0.20 -5.89
C PHE A 155 -0.78 -0.29 -6.62
N GLY A 156 -1.20 0.49 -7.61
CA GLY A 156 -2.27 0.15 -8.54
C GLY A 156 -3.32 1.25 -8.69
N ASP A 157 -4.49 0.90 -9.24
CA ASP A 157 -5.54 1.87 -9.56
C ASP A 157 -6.42 2.24 -8.36
N ILE A 158 -6.52 3.54 -8.09
CA ILE A 158 -7.51 4.08 -7.16
C ILE A 158 -8.92 3.92 -7.72
N ASN A 159 -9.93 4.29 -6.92
CA ASN A 159 -11.30 4.46 -7.42
C ASN A 159 -11.51 5.93 -7.82
N PRO A 160 -11.31 6.30 -9.09
CA PRO A 160 -11.42 7.68 -9.51
C PRO A 160 -12.88 8.16 -9.48
N PHE A 161 -13.09 9.43 -9.17
CA PHE A 161 -14.40 10.08 -9.33
C PHE A 161 -14.75 10.33 -10.79
N ARG A 162 -13.73 10.50 -11.63
CA ARG A 162 -13.87 10.68 -13.07
C ARG A 162 -13.80 9.32 -13.76
N SER A 163 -14.85 8.94 -14.45
CA SER A 163 -14.95 7.65 -15.16
C SER A 163 -13.91 7.48 -16.28
N ASN A 164 -13.28 8.56 -16.74
CA ASN A 164 -12.28 8.58 -17.81
C ASN A 164 -10.84 8.83 -17.32
N ASP A 165 -10.56 8.67 -16.03
CA ASP A 165 -9.20 8.83 -15.50
C ASP A 165 -8.32 7.62 -15.87
N GLN A 166 -7.70 7.68 -17.05
CA GLN A 166 -6.78 6.66 -17.57
C GLN A 166 -5.44 6.60 -16.80
N PHE A 167 -5.22 7.52 -15.85
CA PHE A 167 -3.96 7.66 -15.11
C PHE A 167 -4.16 7.47 -13.60
N ALA A 168 -5.23 6.76 -13.20
CA ALA A 168 -5.63 6.54 -11.81
C ALA A 168 -4.69 5.61 -11.00
N CYS A 169 -3.63 5.09 -11.61
CA CYS A 169 -2.64 4.29 -10.90
C CYS A 169 -1.80 5.16 -9.98
N ALA A 170 -1.59 4.69 -8.76
CA ALA A 170 -0.82 5.38 -7.75
C ALA A 170 0.27 4.47 -7.16
N LEU A 171 1.41 5.06 -6.80
CA LEU A 171 2.48 4.40 -6.04
C LEU A 171 2.67 5.09 -4.69
N SER A 172 2.74 4.31 -3.62
CA SER A 172 3.21 4.73 -2.30
C SER A 172 4.16 3.69 -1.73
N GLY A 173 5.28 4.12 -1.15
CA GLY A 173 6.29 3.22 -0.59
C GLY A 173 7.20 3.94 0.39
N SER A 174 7.57 3.26 1.48
CA SER A 174 8.49 3.76 2.51
C SER A 174 9.06 2.67 3.43
N THR A 175 10.26 2.90 3.98
CA THR A 175 10.89 2.06 5.01
C THR A 175 10.13 2.02 6.33
N TYR A 176 9.40 3.09 6.68
CA TYR A 176 8.52 3.15 7.85
C TYR A 176 7.08 3.36 7.42
N GLY A 177 6.19 2.44 7.76
CA GLY A 177 4.78 2.47 7.38
C GLY A 177 4.55 2.48 5.87
N ILE A 178 3.29 2.65 5.50
CA ILE A 178 2.93 3.46 4.34
C ILE A 178 2.93 4.92 4.82
N ALA A 179 4.05 5.42 5.35
CA ALA A 179 4.14 6.78 5.90
C ALA A 179 3.69 7.83 4.88
N GLY A 180 3.81 7.52 3.58
CA GLY A 180 3.33 8.38 2.50
C GLY A 180 1.86 8.32 2.13
N PHE A 181 1.04 7.67 2.95
CA PHE A 181 -0.34 7.42 2.61
C PHE A 181 -1.32 8.30 3.36
N LEU A 182 -1.08 8.61 4.64
CA LEU A 182 -2.13 9.16 5.51
C LEU A 182 -1.67 10.16 6.58
N ALA A 183 -0.52 10.82 6.37
CA ALA A 183 0.03 11.75 7.35
C ALA A 183 0.24 13.20 6.92
N SER A 184 -0.12 13.58 5.69
CA SER A 184 -0.14 14.99 5.29
C SER A 184 -1.54 15.60 5.39
N SER A 185 -1.80 16.35 6.47
CA SER A 185 -2.99 17.21 6.59
C SER A 185 -2.86 18.56 5.87
N SER A 186 -1.72 18.86 5.26
CA SER A 186 -1.51 20.14 4.58
C SER A 186 -1.79 20.01 3.08
N GLY A 187 -2.61 20.91 2.55
CA GLY A 187 -2.94 21.05 1.13
C GLY A 187 -1.77 21.48 0.24
N SER A 188 -0.57 20.95 0.50
CA SER A 188 0.67 21.28 -0.19
C SER A 188 1.17 20.03 -0.91
N ALA A 189 1.14 20.06 -2.24
CA ALA A 189 1.91 19.12 -3.05
C ALA A 189 3.39 19.15 -2.67
N GLY A 190 4.01 17.98 -2.54
CA GLY A 190 5.46 17.86 -2.69
C GLY A 190 6.24 17.10 -1.62
N GLY A 191 5.59 16.40 -0.69
CA GLY A 191 6.32 15.56 0.28
C GLY A 191 6.84 14.24 -0.32
N THR A 192 7.97 13.75 0.20
CA THR A 192 8.50 12.38 0.00
C THR A 192 7.46 11.27 0.28
N TYR A 193 6.44 11.62 1.05
CA TYR A 193 5.44 10.75 1.66
C TYR A 193 4.05 11.03 1.05
N SER A 194 3.89 10.82 -0.25
CA SER A 194 2.62 11.04 -0.96
C SER A 194 2.40 9.99 -2.04
N PHE A 195 1.14 9.81 -2.48
CA PHE A 195 0.90 9.05 -3.68
C PHE A 195 1.54 9.74 -4.87
N LYS A 196 2.17 8.93 -5.70
CA LYS A 196 2.77 9.38 -6.94
C LYS A 196 1.93 8.84 -8.07
N PHE A 197 1.48 9.75 -8.92
CA PHE A 197 0.69 9.44 -10.09
C PHE A 197 1.53 9.71 -11.35
N PRO A 198 1.30 8.94 -12.43
CA PRO A 198 2.02 9.14 -13.68
C PRO A 198 1.72 10.51 -14.27
N ARG A 199 0.45 10.93 -14.15
CA ARG A 199 -0.08 12.19 -14.69
C ARG A 199 -1.21 12.71 -13.81
N LYS A 200 -1.59 13.96 -14.06
CA LYS A 200 -2.91 14.47 -13.63
C LYS A 200 -4.01 13.70 -14.36
N SER A 201 -5.21 13.64 -13.77
CA SER A 201 -6.40 13.03 -14.37
C SER A 201 -6.83 13.66 -15.69
N SER A 202 -6.37 14.89 -15.99
CA SER A 202 -6.54 15.53 -17.30
C SER A 202 -5.59 14.99 -18.39
N GLY A 203 -4.65 14.11 -18.06
CA GLY A 203 -3.67 13.53 -18.99
C GLY A 203 -2.46 14.42 -19.30
N VAL A 204 -2.40 15.62 -18.72
CA VAL A 204 -1.25 16.53 -18.86
C VAL A 204 0.01 15.83 -18.34
N LEU A 205 1.06 15.84 -19.17
CA LEU A 205 2.37 15.26 -18.85
C LEU A 205 2.98 15.89 -17.60
N GLY A 206 3.65 15.04 -16.81
CA GLY A 206 4.32 15.41 -15.57
C GLY A 206 3.79 14.60 -14.39
N SER A 207 4.69 13.89 -13.72
CA SER A 207 4.36 13.13 -12.50
C SER A 207 3.70 14.04 -11.47
N GLY A 208 2.51 13.66 -11.01
CA GLY A 208 1.77 14.38 -9.99
C GLY A 208 2.03 13.80 -8.62
N TYR A 209 2.37 14.64 -7.65
CA TYR A 209 2.26 14.30 -6.24
C TYR A 209 0.83 14.53 -5.80
N ALA A 210 0.26 13.57 -5.08
CA ALA A 210 -1.06 13.66 -4.52
C ALA A 210 -0.99 13.35 -3.03
N SER A 211 -1.48 14.27 -2.21
CA SER A 211 -1.72 13.99 -0.80
C SER A 211 -3.06 13.27 -0.64
N SER A 212 -3.10 12.38 0.34
CA SER A 212 -4.37 11.88 0.86
C SER A 212 -4.94 12.95 1.77
N LEU A 213 -6.15 13.42 1.45
CA LEU A 213 -6.89 14.32 2.31
C LEU A 213 -7.54 13.49 3.42
N VAL A 214 -6.85 13.45 4.55
CA VAL A 214 -7.40 12.96 5.81
C VAL A 214 -8.22 14.09 6.43
N ARG A 215 -9.54 14.00 6.29
CA ARG A 215 -10.49 14.82 7.06
C ARG A 215 -11.32 13.90 7.92
N GLY A 216 -10.71 13.35 8.96
CA GLY A 216 -11.44 12.53 9.92
C GLY A 216 -10.50 11.89 10.94
N GLY A 217 -10.94 11.92 12.18
CA GLY A 217 -10.17 11.59 13.38
C GLY A 217 -10.50 12.55 14.53
N GLY A 218 -11.62 13.28 14.48
CA GLY A 218 -11.93 14.35 15.43
C GLY A 218 -11.25 15.70 15.14
N PRO A 219 -11.74 16.81 15.73
CA PRO A 219 -11.14 18.13 15.58
C PRO A 219 -9.90 18.22 16.48
N GLY A 220 -8.69 18.06 15.94
CA GLY A 220 -7.48 18.50 16.67
C GLY A 220 -6.15 17.79 16.46
N SER A 221 -6.03 16.72 15.67
CA SER A 221 -4.71 16.12 15.38
C SER A 221 -4.42 16.11 13.89
N ASP A 222 -3.51 17.00 13.47
CA ASP A 222 -2.94 17.01 12.13
C ASP A 222 -2.22 15.69 11.84
N GLY A 223 -2.60 15.01 10.75
CA GLY A 223 -1.72 14.03 10.09
C GLY A 223 -1.76 12.58 10.60
N VAL A 224 -2.85 12.10 11.22
CA VAL A 224 -2.93 10.69 11.65
C VAL A 224 -4.35 10.13 11.56
N VAL A 225 -4.53 8.99 10.87
CA VAL A 225 -5.85 8.34 10.80
C VAL A 225 -6.16 7.48 12.02
N GLY A 226 -7.40 7.59 12.50
CA GLY A 226 -7.89 6.80 13.64
C GLY A 226 -7.10 7.03 14.93
N ALA A 227 -6.52 8.22 15.11
CA ALA A 227 -5.73 8.58 16.30
C ALA A 227 -6.45 9.54 17.26
N ALA A 228 -7.62 10.04 16.88
CA ALA A 228 -8.47 10.84 17.73
C ALA A 228 -9.95 10.61 17.38
N GLY A 229 -10.83 11.05 18.28
CA GLY A 229 -12.25 10.72 18.29
C GLY A 229 -12.74 10.43 19.71
N PRO A 230 -14.06 10.27 19.92
CA PRO A 230 -14.59 9.77 21.18
C PRO A 230 -14.15 8.32 21.41
N PRO A 231 -14.10 7.83 22.66
CA PRO A 231 -13.87 6.42 22.95
C PRO A 231 -14.86 5.53 22.22
N TYR A 232 -14.39 4.39 21.71
CA TYR A 232 -15.28 3.41 21.09
C TYR A 232 -16.24 2.82 22.13
N ASP A 233 -17.53 2.86 21.82
CA ASP A 233 -18.60 2.22 22.58
C ASP A 233 -19.22 1.14 21.70
N ALA A 234 -19.11 -0.12 22.14
CA ALA A 234 -19.64 -1.27 21.39
C ALA A 234 -21.18 -1.29 21.30
N THR A 235 -21.88 -0.42 22.05
CA THR A 235 -23.33 -0.24 21.94
C THR A 235 -23.73 0.71 20.81
N LEU A 236 -22.79 1.47 20.26
CA LEU A 236 -23.01 2.41 19.17
C LEU A 236 -22.56 1.83 17.81
N PRO A 237 -23.14 2.29 16.69
CA PRO A 237 -22.66 1.92 15.36
C PRO A 237 -21.21 2.31 15.14
N MET A 238 -20.47 1.49 14.41
CA MET A 238 -19.09 1.82 14.05
C MET A 238 -19.05 2.92 12.96
N LEU A 239 -18.73 4.14 13.37
CA LEU A 239 -18.38 5.24 12.48
C LEU A 239 -16.99 5.05 11.88
N ILE A 240 -16.97 4.78 10.58
CA ILE A 240 -15.76 4.75 9.74
C ILE A 240 -15.85 5.80 8.63
N THR A 241 -14.70 6.21 8.13
CA THR A 241 -14.63 7.08 6.95
C THR A 241 -13.49 6.62 6.02
N ARG A 242 -13.50 7.13 4.79
CA ARG A 242 -12.55 6.78 3.72
C ARG A 242 -11.61 7.96 3.44
N PRO A 243 -10.30 7.72 3.29
CA PRO A 243 -9.42 8.76 2.79
C PRO A 243 -9.66 9.02 1.30
N CYS A 244 -9.67 10.30 0.93
CA CYS A 244 -9.75 10.71 -0.48
C CYS A 244 -8.38 11.20 -0.96
N VAL A 245 -8.11 11.01 -2.25
CA VAL A 245 -6.85 11.40 -2.89
C VAL A 245 -7.09 12.66 -3.71
N ASN A 246 -6.19 13.65 -3.61
CA ASN A 246 -6.24 14.87 -4.43
C ASN A 246 -5.29 14.81 -5.64
N GLU A 247 -5.16 15.91 -6.38
CA GLU A 247 -4.19 16.05 -7.48
C GLU A 247 -3.02 16.97 -7.13
N GLY A 248 -2.69 17.10 -5.84
CA GLY A 248 -1.62 18.00 -5.39
C GLY A 248 -1.92 19.49 -5.55
N ALA A 249 -3.16 19.86 -5.89
CA ALA A 249 -3.62 21.24 -5.90
C ALA A 249 -4.75 21.43 -4.89
N ALA A 250 -4.83 22.61 -4.28
CA ALA A 250 -5.91 22.94 -3.36
C ALA A 250 -7.28 22.69 -4.02
N ASN A 251 -8.21 22.11 -3.25
CA ASN A 251 -9.59 21.82 -3.67
C ASN A 251 -9.72 20.89 -4.89
N THR A 252 -8.72 20.04 -5.16
CA THR A 252 -8.85 18.95 -6.14
C THR A 252 -9.16 17.64 -5.44
N LEU A 253 -10.03 16.83 -6.05
CA LEU A 253 -10.37 15.49 -5.60
C LEU A 253 -10.29 14.56 -6.80
N ARG A 254 -9.52 13.48 -6.68
CA ARG A 254 -9.29 12.51 -7.73
C ARG A 254 -10.08 11.22 -7.51
N GLY A 255 -10.16 10.75 -6.26
CA GLY A 255 -10.88 9.52 -5.95
C GLY A 255 -10.68 9.02 -4.53
N PHE A 256 -11.08 7.77 -4.31
CA PHE A 256 -10.84 7.04 -3.07
C PHE A 256 -9.76 5.98 -3.24
N VAL A 257 -9.02 5.71 -2.17
CA VAL A 257 -8.11 4.56 -2.16
C VAL A 257 -8.94 3.27 -2.01
N PRO A 258 -8.66 2.20 -2.77
CA PRO A 258 -9.49 1.00 -2.75
C PRO A 258 -9.47 0.32 -1.38
N GLY A 259 -10.65 -0.03 -0.87
CA GLY A 259 -10.77 -0.84 0.34
C GLY A 259 -10.41 -0.18 1.66
N LEU A 260 -9.85 1.03 1.69
CA LEU A 260 -9.36 1.59 2.94
C LEU A 260 -10.37 2.48 3.66
N PHE A 261 -10.42 2.26 4.96
CA PHE A 261 -11.17 3.02 5.94
C PHE A 261 -10.33 3.28 7.18
N TYR A 262 -10.82 4.16 8.03
CA TYR A 262 -10.30 4.33 9.39
C TYR A 262 -11.44 4.68 10.34
N SER A 263 -11.25 4.34 11.61
CA SER A 263 -12.21 4.60 12.68
C SER A 263 -12.31 6.09 13.00
N CYS A 264 -13.52 6.56 13.27
CA CYS A 264 -13.76 7.88 13.87
C CYS A 264 -13.69 7.86 15.40
N TYR A 265 -13.36 6.72 16.03
CA TYR A 265 -13.21 6.55 17.47
C TYR A 265 -11.75 6.42 17.90
N TYR A 266 -11.47 6.88 19.12
CA TYR A 266 -10.20 6.68 19.80
C TYR A 266 -10.37 6.76 21.34
N PRO A 267 -9.80 5.82 22.12
CA PRO A 267 -9.13 4.59 21.69
C PRO A 267 -10.11 3.56 21.11
N VAL A 268 -9.57 2.60 20.34
CA VAL A 268 -10.29 1.42 19.86
C VAL A 268 -9.70 0.15 20.51
N PRO A 269 -10.50 -0.86 20.87
CA PRO A 269 -10.05 -2.06 21.58
C PRO A 269 -9.58 -3.19 20.64
N PHE A 270 -9.23 -2.88 19.39
CA PHE A 270 -8.92 -3.89 18.37
C PHE A 270 -7.48 -4.37 18.43
N THR A 271 -7.26 -5.63 18.07
CA THR A 271 -5.94 -6.25 18.02
C THR A 271 -5.35 -6.25 16.61
N GLN A 272 -4.03 -6.30 16.53
CA GLN A 272 -3.29 -6.26 15.26
C GLN A 272 -3.68 -7.44 14.37
N LEU A 273 -4.02 -7.16 13.10
CA LEU A 273 -4.53 -8.15 12.14
C LEU A 273 -5.84 -8.85 12.54
N GLN A 274 -6.65 -8.21 13.39
CA GLN A 274 -7.99 -8.68 13.70
C GLN A 274 -8.92 -8.50 12.51
N THR A 275 -9.71 -9.53 12.20
CA THR A 275 -10.87 -9.39 11.32
C THR A 275 -12.06 -8.89 12.13
N LEU A 276 -12.61 -7.75 11.73
CA LEU A 276 -13.77 -7.10 12.31
C LEU A 276 -14.93 -7.19 11.35
N THR A 277 -16.16 -7.29 11.86
CA THR A 277 -17.36 -7.24 11.03
C THR A 277 -18.31 -6.16 11.57
N PHE A 278 -18.67 -5.21 10.71
CA PHE A 278 -19.60 -4.14 11.03
C PHE A 278 -20.65 -4.07 9.92
N GLU A 279 -21.93 -4.10 10.29
CA GLU A 279 -23.06 -3.96 9.35
C GLU A 279 -22.96 -4.90 8.12
N GLY A 280 -22.47 -6.13 8.33
CA GLY A 280 -22.32 -7.13 7.27
C GLY A 280 -21.09 -6.95 6.36
N ARG A 281 -20.21 -5.99 6.66
CA ARG A 281 -18.93 -5.79 5.98
C ARG A 281 -17.76 -6.24 6.85
N SER A 282 -16.78 -6.88 6.24
CA SER A 282 -15.59 -7.36 6.94
C SER A 282 -14.39 -6.44 6.70
N PHE A 283 -13.59 -6.23 7.74
CA PHE A 283 -12.41 -5.37 7.72
C PHE A 283 -11.23 -6.04 8.44
N MET A 284 -10.03 -5.87 7.91
CA MET A 284 -8.77 -6.17 8.59
C MET A 284 -8.29 -4.92 9.33
N PHE A 285 -8.05 -5.02 10.63
CA PHE A 285 -7.47 -3.94 11.41
C PHE A 285 -5.93 -3.96 11.38
N LEU A 286 -5.31 -2.80 11.14
CA LEU A 286 -3.85 -2.64 11.21
C LEU A 286 -3.49 -1.38 11.99
N CYS A 287 -2.51 -1.50 12.88
CA CYS A 287 -1.88 -0.41 13.61
C CYS A 287 -0.40 -0.30 13.19
N VAL A 288 -0.02 0.79 12.51
CA VAL A 288 1.36 0.99 12.02
C VAL A 288 1.73 2.47 12.07
N TYR A 289 3.02 2.79 12.00
CA TYR A 289 3.47 4.17 11.87
C TYR A 289 3.03 4.81 10.54
N GLY A 290 2.63 6.07 10.62
CA GLY A 290 2.50 7.02 9.51
C GLY A 290 3.71 7.96 9.45
N GLU A 291 3.61 9.06 8.69
CA GLU A 291 4.68 10.07 8.67
C GLU A 291 4.82 10.76 10.05
N GLY A 292 6.06 11.14 10.37
CA GLY A 292 6.44 11.70 11.67
C GLY A 292 6.49 10.70 12.82
N GLY A 293 6.30 9.39 12.57
CA GLY A 293 6.29 8.37 13.62
C GLY A 293 4.96 8.28 14.39
N ASN A 294 3.89 8.89 13.86
CA ASN A 294 2.56 8.84 14.45
C ASN A 294 1.88 7.49 14.21
N ILE A 295 0.99 7.07 15.12
CA ILE A 295 0.33 5.76 15.03
C ILE A 295 -0.98 5.86 14.24
N CYS A 296 -0.99 5.28 13.04
CA CYS A 296 -2.18 5.16 12.20
C CYS A 296 -2.94 3.87 12.48
N ARG A 297 -4.27 3.94 12.46
CA ARG A 297 -5.18 2.80 12.61
C ARG A 297 -6.03 2.63 11.35
N TYR A 298 -5.67 1.63 10.56
CA TYR A 298 -6.33 1.31 9.30
C TYR A 298 -7.38 0.21 9.48
N LEU A 299 -8.44 0.31 8.69
CA LEU A 299 -9.43 -0.73 8.46
C LEU A 299 -9.44 -1.02 6.96
N ILE A 300 -8.89 -2.15 6.55
CA ILE A 300 -8.90 -2.57 5.14
C ILE A 300 -10.10 -3.48 4.93
N SER A 301 -11.09 -3.03 4.16
CA SER A 301 -12.24 -3.84 3.78
C SER A 301 -11.78 -5.13 3.09
N LEU A 302 -12.41 -6.23 3.47
CA LEU A 302 -12.23 -7.56 2.89
C LEU A 302 -13.36 -7.89 1.91
N ASP A 303 -14.21 -6.90 1.60
CA ASP A 303 -15.27 -6.97 0.61
C ASP A 303 -14.82 -6.29 -0.70
N ASP A 304 -15.71 -6.22 -1.70
CA ASP A 304 -15.39 -5.62 -3.00
C ASP A 304 -14.89 -4.16 -2.86
N TRP A 305 -13.66 -3.93 -3.34
CA TRP A 305 -13.00 -2.63 -3.29
C TRP A 305 -13.54 -1.61 -4.28
N ARG A 306 -14.40 -2.02 -5.22
CA ARG A 306 -14.81 -1.21 -6.37
C ARG A 306 -16.25 -0.69 -6.28
N VAL A 307 -16.82 -0.72 -5.07
CA VAL A 307 -18.15 -0.17 -4.73
C VAL A 307 -18.08 1.29 -4.26
#